data_AF-U1PJ46-F1
#
_entry.id   AF-U1PJ46-F1
#
_cell.length_a   1.000
_cell.length_b   1.000
_cell.length_c   1.000
_cell.angle_alpha   90.00
_cell.angle_beta   90.00
_cell.angle_gamma   90.00
#
_symmetry.space_group_name_H-M   'P 1'
#
loop_
_entity.id
_entity.type
_entity.pdbx_description
1 polymer ?
#
loop_
_entity_poly.entity_id
_entity_poly.type
_entity_poly.pdbx_seq_one_letter_code
_entity_poly.pdbx_strand_id
1 'polypeptide(L)' 'MSTESDTNQDPPIGTTITLNYDDEWWVASDEETGVTSQGKTRQEALRNLDEALEGYYGEGESPDNSELRDIGIDPEQN' A
#
# COMPACT_ATOMS: atom_id res chain seq x y z
N MET A 1 26.80 6.95 -18.81
CA MET A 1 25.35 6.65 -18.92
C MET A 1 25.15 5.26 -18.37
N SER A 2 24.87 5.17 -17.07
CA SER A 2 24.41 3.97 -16.40
C SER A 2 23.28 4.42 -15.51
N THR A 3 22.05 4.06 -15.87
CA THR A 3 20.89 4.19 -14.98
C THR A 3 21.03 3.15 -13.90
N GLU A 4 21.46 3.58 -12.73
CA GLU A 4 21.33 2.86 -11.47
C GLU A 4 19.84 2.82 -11.11
N SER A 5 19.16 1.80 -11.63
CA SER A 5 17.85 1.36 -11.13
C SER A 5 18.09 0.66 -9.81
N ASP A 6 18.28 1.44 -8.73
CA ASP A 6 18.11 0.97 -7.36
C ASP A 6 16.62 0.72 -7.14
N THR A 7 16.14 -0.43 -7.62
CA THR A 7 14.84 -0.97 -7.25
C THR A 7 14.99 -1.43 -5.80
N ASN A 8 14.90 -0.49 -4.88
CA ASN A 8 14.94 -0.71 -3.44
C ASN A 8 13.60 -1.36 -3.04
N GLN A 9 13.49 -2.65 -3.34
CA GLN A 9 12.32 -3.50 -3.13
C GLN A 9 12.49 -4.39 -1.89
N ASP A 10 13.57 -4.19 -1.14
CA ASP A 10 13.69 -4.84 0.16
C ASP A 10 12.93 -4.00 1.18
N PRO A 11 12.01 -4.61 1.95
CA PRO A 11 11.39 -3.92 3.08
C PRO A 11 12.49 -3.39 4.00
N PRO A 12 12.27 -2.23 4.66
CA PRO A 12 13.26 -1.67 5.56
C PRO A 12 13.72 -2.72 6.58
N ILE A 13 15.04 -2.81 6.77
CA ILE A 13 15.62 -3.81 7.65
C ILE A 13 15.19 -3.49 9.10
N GLY A 14 14.25 -4.28 9.64
CA GLY A 14 13.68 -4.08 10.98
C GLY A 14 12.16 -3.99 11.04
N THR A 15 11.48 -4.01 9.90
CA THR A 15 10.02 -3.94 9.81
C THR A 15 9.35 -5.25 10.24
N THR A 16 8.27 -5.15 11.04
CA THR A 16 7.45 -6.29 11.48
C THR A 16 6.16 -6.33 10.70
N ILE A 17 5.92 -7.44 9.99
CA ILE A 17 4.65 -7.70 9.31
C ILE A 17 3.85 -8.71 10.13
N THR A 18 2.64 -8.30 10.52
CA THR A 18 1.65 -9.17 11.15
C THR A 18 0.70 -9.72 10.10
N LEU A 19 0.46 -11.03 10.14
CA LEU A 19 -0.41 -11.72 9.18
C LEU A 19 -1.53 -12.44 9.91
N ASN A 20 -2.77 -12.05 9.64
CA ASN A 20 -3.97 -12.64 10.24
C ASN A 20 -4.83 -13.31 9.16
N TYR A 21 -5.50 -14.40 9.52
CA TYR A 21 -6.55 -14.97 8.69
C TYR A 21 -7.88 -14.73 9.38
N ASP A 22 -8.74 -13.91 8.77
CA ASP A 22 -10.02 -13.49 9.32
C ASP A 22 -11.06 -13.38 8.20
N ASP A 23 -12.32 -13.72 8.50
CA ASP A 23 -13.45 -13.65 7.54
C ASP A 23 -13.16 -14.23 6.14
N GLU A 24 -12.40 -15.32 6.05
CA GLU A 24 -11.99 -15.95 4.78
C GLU A 24 -11.01 -15.11 3.93
N TRP A 25 -10.27 -14.20 4.57
CA TRP A 25 -9.23 -13.37 3.98
C TRP A 25 -7.94 -13.45 4.78
N TRP A 26 -6.81 -13.37 4.07
CA TRP A 26 -5.53 -13.06 4.67
C TRP A 26 -5.35 -11.55 4.71
N VAL A 27 -5.03 -11.03 5.90
CA VAL A 27 -4.75 -9.62 6.16
C VAL A 27 -3.28 -9.49 6.52
N ALA A 28 -2.53 -8.73 5.73
CA ALA A 28 -1.14 -8.41 5.98
C ALA A 28 -1.03 -6.95 6.41
N SER A 29 -0.45 -6.71 7.57
CA SER A 29 -0.28 -5.37 8.15
C SER A 29 1.18 -5.13 8.47
N ASP A 30 1.71 -4.02 7.97
CA ASP A 30 2.99 -3.50 8.39
C ASP A 30 2.83 -2.67 9.67
N GLU A 31 3.52 -3.04 10.75
CA GLU A 31 3.45 -2.35 12.04
C GLU A 31 4.18 -1.00 12.05
N GLU A 32 5.12 -0.78 11.13
CA GLU A 32 5.90 0.46 11.08
C GLU A 32 5.11 1.60 10.40
N THR A 33 4.56 1.33 9.22
CA THR A 33 3.77 2.32 8.46
C THR A 33 2.28 2.29 8.81
N GLY A 34 1.78 1.19 9.37
CA GLY A 34 0.35 0.95 9.55
C GLY A 34 -0.38 0.55 8.25
N VAL A 35 0.34 0.45 7.12
CA VAL A 35 -0.25 0.03 5.85
C VAL A 35 -0.74 -1.40 5.97
N THR A 36 -1.96 -1.64 5.49
CA THR A 36 -2.61 -2.95 5.53
C THR A 36 -3.16 -3.29 4.16
N SER A 37 -2.98 -4.55 3.76
CA SER A 37 -3.53 -5.11 2.55
C SER A 37 -4.17 -6.47 2.82
N GLN A 38 -4.95 -6.96 1.86
CA GLN A 38 -5.69 -8.21 2.01
C GLN A 38 -5.60 -9.06 0.74
N GLY A 39 -5.75 -10.38 0.87
CA GLY A 39 -5.76 -11.31 -0.25
C GLY A 39 -6.47 -12.63 0.09
N LYS A 40 -6.89 -13.38 -0.92
CA LYS A 40 -7.49 -14.71 -0.73
C LYS A 40 -6.47 -15.76 -0.32
N THR A 41 -5.20 -15.47 -0.55
CA THR A 41 -4.08 -16.31 -0.09
C THR A 41 -3.07 -15.47 0.67
N ARG A 42 -2.29 -16.13 1.52
CA ARG A 42 -1.16 -15.49 2.23
C ARG A 42 -0.20 -14.76 1.28
N GLN A 43 0.12 -15.36 0.13
CA GLN A 43 1.00 -14.74 -0.86
C GLN A 43 0.37 -13.52 -1.51
N GLU A 44 -0.92 -13.57 -1.81
CA GLU A 44 -1.64 -12.43 -2.38
C GLU A 44 -1.71 -11.26 -1.41
N ALA A 45 -1.98 -11.51 -0.13
CA ALA A 45 -1.96 -10.47 0.89
C ALA A 45 -0.58 -9.81 0.99
N LEU A 46 0.50 -10.59 1.05
CA LEU A 46 1.87 -10.02 1.09
C LEU A 46 2.22 -9.23 -0.17
N ARG A 47 1.91 -9.76 -1.36
CA ARG A 47 2.16 -9.06 -2.63
C ARG A 47 1.39 -7.73 -2.70
N ASN A 48 0.13 -7.73 -2.26
CA ASN A 48 -0.68 -6.51 -2.21
C ASN A 48 -0.14 -5.53 -1.14
N LEU A 49 0.52 -6.02 -0.09
CA LEU A 49 1.17 -5.17 0.91
C LEU A 49 2.39 -4.47 0.31
N ASP A 50 3.20 -5.20 -0.45
CA ASP A 50 4.38 -4.64 -1.13
C ASP A 50 3.97 -3.51 -2.09
N GLU A 51 2.94 -3.74 -2.93
CA GLU A 51 2.38 -2.72 -3.84
C GLU A 51 1.85 -1.49 -3.07
N ALA A 52 1.21 -1.70 -1.91
CA ALA A 52 0.69 -0.62 -1.08
C ALA A 52 1.83 0.18 -0.40
N LEU A 53 2.90 -0.50 0.04
CA LEU A 53 4.08 0.13 0.62
C LEU A 53 4.85 0.93 -0.44
N GLU A 54 4.97 0.43 -1.66
CA GLU A 54 5.53 1.19 -2.78
C GLU A 54 4.75 2.49 -3.02
N GLY A 55 3.42 2.42 -2.99
CA GLY A 55 2.56 3.61 -3.08
C GLY A 55 2.70 4.55 -1.87
N TYR A 56 2.87 4.00 -0.67
CA TYR A 56 3.02 4.78 0.56
C TYR A 56 4.35 5.55 0.62
N TYR A 57 5.45 4.93 0.18
CA TYR A 57 6.76 5.57 0.11
C TYR A 57 6.95 6.40 -1.16
N GLY A 58 6.16 6.14 -2.20
CA GLY A 58 6.18 6.88 -3.46
C GLY A 58 5.59 8.29 -3.34
N GLU A 59 5.87 9.12 -4.34
CA GLU A 59 5.19 10.40 -4.55
C GLU A 59 3.79 10.14 -5.12
N GLY A 60 2.88 9.64 -4.30
CA GLY A 60 1.48 9.53 -4.69
C GLY A 60 0.93 10.92 -5.03
N GLU A 61 0.63 11.17 -6.31
CA GLU A 61 -0.07 12.38 -6.71
C GLU A 61 -1.50 12.31 -6.14
N SER A 62 -1.84 13.23 -5.25
CA SER A 62 -3.21 13.32 -4.77
C SER A 62 -4.13 13.67 -5.96
N PRO A 63 -5.28 12.99 -6.14
CA PRO A 63 -6.24 13.38 -7.15
C PRO A 63 -6.59 14.85 -6.99
N ASP A 64 -6.68 15.60 -8.09
CA ASP A 64 -7.09 17.00 -7.99
C ASP A 64 -8.52 17.06 -7.46
N ASN A 65 -8.79 18.01 -6.57
CA ASN A 65 -10.10 18.23 -5.99
C ASN A 65 -11.15 18.51 -7.05
N SER A 66 -10.76 19.05 -8.21
CA SER A 66 -11.65 19.28 -9.35
C SER A 66 -12.16 17.98 -9.96
N GLU A 67 -11.28 17.00 -10.19
CA GLU A 67 -11.64 15.68 -10.72
C GLU A 67 -12.51 14.88 -9.75
N LEU A 68 -12.22 14.97 -8.44
CA LEU A 68 -13.06 14.34 -7.40
C LEU A 68 -14.50 14.89 -7.42
N ARG A 69 -14.64 16.21 -7.53
CA ARG A 69 -15.96 16.86 -7.61
C ARG A 69 -16.71 16.50 -8.90
N ASP A 70 -16.01 16.33 -10.02
CA ASP A 70 -16.59 15.93 -11.30
C ASP A 70 -17.16 14.49 -11.27
N ILE A 71 -16.57 13.59 -10.48
CA ILE A 71 -17.11 12.23 -10.24
C ILE A 71 -18.08 12.16 -9.05
N GLY A 72 -18.41 13.31 -8.44
CA GLY A 72 -19.38 13.41 -7.35
C GLY A 72 -18.84 13.05 -5.96
N ILE A 73 -17.52 13.03 -5.77
CA ILE A 73 -16.87 12.87 -4.46
C ILE A 73 -16.55 14.26 -3.92
N ASP A 74 -17.03 14.58 -2.71
CA ASP A 74 -16.71 15.83 -2.03
C ASP A 74 -15.50 15.63 -1.09
N PRO A 75 -14.32 16.18 -1.41
CA PRO A 75 -13.12 16.00 -0.60
C PRO A 75 -13.20 16.65 0.80
N GLU A 76 -14.19 17.51 1.06
CA GLU A 76 -14.38 18.19 2.35
C GLU A 76 -15.31 17.42 3.31
N GLN A 77 -15.81 16.25 2.92
CA GLN A 77 -16.68 15.39 3.72
C GLN A 77 -15.93 14.11 4.12
N ASN A 78 -15.08 14.17 5.15
CA ASN A 78 -14.38 13.01 5.72
C ASN A 78 -14.65 12.88 7.23
#